data_AF-K1ZDG5-F1
#
_entry.id   AF-K1ZDG5-F1
#
_cell.length_a   1.000
_cell.length_b   1.000
_cell.length_c   1.000
_cell.angle_alpha   90.00
_cell.angle_beta   90.00
_cell.angle_gamma   90.00
#
_symmetry.space_group_name_H-M   'P 1'
#
loop_
_entity.id
_entity.type
_entity.pdbx_description
1 polymer ?
#
loop_
_entity_poly.entity_id
_entity_poly.type
_entity_poly.pdbx_seq_one_letter_code
_entity_poly.pdbx_strand_id
1 'polypeptide(L)'
;MGKGILLAVKEVFPGVKDFICHYHFLRDIGKDLFEGDHVLIKNSIKKYHIRTALRMLAKKLKTRIYHDHELRQILTDCEKKKKGSSRLPPAITAYLFVLWILDFKSELGGYGFPFDRPHLVFFNRLVSVDMNIKSLRSSHKNAEEILKLKHILSVAMKDQTLTRVASIMTEKTGVFDELRNAMRIALPGDKQGLNDDGMDVEMSSIKQKVTTFRQSKKIQELSKNHVSYKKMVKQIDNYWEKLFSDPIKIKTPMGTIFIQPQRTNNILERFFRDLKRGLRRRSGTCSLTKTLRAIIADTPLVKNLNKPEYLAIILKGAKDLEERFAQIDDQLVRKEMKNADDQIDKVPKSINDILRMPAFLSKFEKTSRKSHLRRAA
;
A
#
# COMPACT_ATOMS: atom_id res chain seq x y z
N MET A 1 6.00 9.56 -11.09
CA MET A 1 7.46 9.61 -11.40
C MET A 1 7.94 11.06 -11.31
N GLY A 2 9.19 11.29 -10.90
CA GLY A 2 9.76 12.65 -10.89
C GLY A 2 10.02 13.18 -12.30
N LYS A 3 10.06 14.51 -12.48
CA LYS A 3 10.29 15.14 -13.81
C LYS A 3 11.58 14.65 -14.48
N GLY A 4 12.67 14.52 -13.73
CA GLY A 4 13.94 14.03 -14.27
C GLY A 4 13.86 12.61 -14.83
N ILE A 5 13.13 11.71 -14.15
CA ILE A 5 12.90 10.35 -14.65
C ILE A 5 12.05 10.38 -15.93
N LEU A 6 11.00 11.22 -15.98
CA LEU A 6 10.17 11.35 -17.17
C LEU A 6 10.97 11.87 -18.39
N LEU A 7 11.94 12.76 -18.17
CA LEU A 7 12.85 13.22 -19.22
C LEU A 7 13.81 12.11 -19.64
N ALA A 8 14.42 11.41 -18.68
CA ALA A 8 15.32 10.29 -18.97
C ALA A 8 14.62 9.15 -19.74
N VAL A 9 13.37 8.81 -19.40
CA VAL A 9 12.60 7.79 -20.12
C VAL A 9 12.39 8.20 -21.58
N LYS A 10 12.09 9.47 -21.85
CA LYS A 10 11.92 9.97 -23.22
C LYS A 10 13.22 9.89 -24.02
N GLU A 11 14.35 10.18 -23.38
CA GLU A 11 15.68 10.14 -24.00
C GLU A 11 16.12 8.70 -24.28
N VAL A 12 15.97 7.81 -23.30
CA VAL A 12 16.47 6.43 -23.38
C VAL A 12 15.56 5.52 -24.21
N PHE A 13 14.25 5.79 -24.23
CA PHE A 13 13.26 4.96 -24.93
C PHE A 13 12.43 5.79 -25.92
N PRO A 14 13.06 6.35 -26.98
CA PRO A 14 12.35 7.16 -27.96
C PRO A 14 11.28 6.32 -28.68
N GLY A 15 10.08 6.90 -28.85
CA GLY A 15 8.95 6.24 -29.53
C GLY A 15 8.24 5.16 -28.71
N VAL A 16 8.70 4.84 -27.49
CA VAL A 16 8.03 3.88 -26.62
C VAL A 16 6.91 4.57 -25.85
N LYS A 17 5.70 4.00 -25.90
CA LYS A 17 4.55 4.52 -25.15
C LYS A 17 4.76 4.32 -23.64
N ASP A 18 4.60 5.38 -22.87
CA ASP A 18 4.71 5.40 -21.40
C ASP A 18 3.31 5.48 -20.78
N PHE A 19 2.94 4.43 -20.04
CA PHE A 19 1.66 4.30 -19.36
C PHE A 19 1.82 4.30 -17.85
N ILE A 20 0.77 4.69 -17.13
CA ILE A 20 0.80 4.76 -15.68
C ILE A 20 -0.01 3.65 -15.01
N CYS A 21 0.50 3.18 -13.88
CA CYS A 21 -0.20 2.24 -13.01
C CYS A 21 -1.48 2.89 -12.46
N HIS A 22 -2.64 2.32 -12.78
CA HIS A 22 -3.96 2.79 -12.36
C HIS A 22 -4.11 2.80 -10.85
N TYR A 23 -3.52 1.82 -10.16
CA TYR A 23 -3.52 1.76 -8.70
C TYR A 23 -2.77 2.95 -8.10
N HIS A 24 -1.58 3.27 -8.60
CA HIS A 24 -0.80 4.40 -8.11
C HIS A 24 -1.44 5.74 -8.46
N PHE A 25 -2.02 5.86 -9.64
CA PHE A 25 -2.81 7.02 -10.03
C PHE A 25 -3.97 7.28 -9.07
N LEU A 26 -4.81 6.27 -8.78
CA LEU A 26 -5.90 6.39 -7.81
C LEU A 26 -5.38 6.67 -6.40
N ARG A 27 -4.27 6.05 -5.99
CA ARG A 27 -3.64 6.32 -4.69
C ARG A 27 -3.25 7.78 -4.54
N ASP A 28 -2.70 8.38 -5.58
CA ASP A 28 -2.25 9.78 -5.53
C ASP A 28 -3.46 10.74 -5.52
N ILE A 29 -4.49 10.47 -6.35
CA ILE A 29 -5.78 11.20 -6.27
C ILE A 29 -6.38 11.12 -4.87
N GLY A 30 -6.48 9.91 -4.31
CA GLY A 30 -7.11 9.73 -3.01
C GLY A 30 -6.33 10.42 -1.90
N LYS A 31 -4.99 10.44 -1.95
CA LYS A 31 -4.18 11.23 -1.00
C LYS A 31 -4.53 12.70 -1.07
N ASP A 32 -4.57 13.28 -2.28
CA ASP A 32 -4.93 14.68 -2.47
C ASP A 32 -6.35 15.02 -1.96
N LEU A 33 -7.29 14.07 -2.08
CA LEU A 33 -8.66 14.24 -1.58
C LEU A 33 -8.76 14.15 -0.05
N PHE A 34 -8.02 13.23 0.57
CA PHE A 34 -8.30 12.75 1.93
C PHE A 34 -7.22 13.06 2.97
N GLU A 35 -5.98 13.38 2.60
CA GLU A 35 -4.85 13.41 3.55
C GLU A 35 -5.08 14.37 4.71
N GLY A 36 -5.56 15.58 4.44
CA GLY A 36 -5.90 16.56 5.48
C GLY A 36 -6.94 16.02 6.48
N ASP A 37 -8.08 15.55 5.97
CA ASP A 37 -9.18 15.02 6.79
C ASP A 37 -8.73 13.77 7.58
N HIS A 38 -7.98 12.88 6.94
CA HIS A 38 -7.44 11.67 7.54
C HIS A 38 -6.54 11.98 8.73
N VAL A 39 -5.63 12.96 8.60
CA VAL A 39 -4.74 13.40 9.67
C VAL A 39 -5.52 14.05 10.80
N LEU A 40 -6.52 14.89 10.49
CA LEU A 40 -7.37 15.52 11.50
C LEU A 40 -8.13 14.48 12.33
N ILE A 41 -8.81 13.52 11.69
CA ILE A 41 -9.52 12.44 12.39
C ILE A 41 -8.55 11.62 13.25
N LYS A 42 -7.38 11.25 12.69
CA LYS A 42 -6.34 10.51 13.42
C LYS A 42 -5.90 11.26 14.68
N ASN A 43 -5.65 12.57 14.57
CA ASN A 43 -5.15 13.39 15.65
C ASN A 43 -6.22 13.58 16.74
N SER A 44 -7.48 13.80 16.38
CA SER A 44 -8.58 13.85 17.35
C SER A 44 -8.74 12.52 18.10
N ILE A 45 -8.72 11.38 17.39
CA ILE A 45 -8.79 10.05 18.03
C ILE A 45 -7.63 9.84 19.02
N LYS A 46 -6.43 10.33 18.68
CA LYS A 46 -5.24 10.25 19.52
C LYS A 46 -5.35 11.17 20.74
N LYS A 47 -5.76 12.43 20.55
CA LYS A 47 -5.89 13.47 21.58
C LYS A 47 -6.75 13.00 22.76
N TYR A 48 -7.86 12.34 22.48
CA TYR A 48 -8.79 11.86 23.52
C TYR A 48 -8.49 10.44 24.01
N HIS A 49 -7.39 9.83 23.56
CA HIS A 49 -7.00 8.47 23.97
C HIS A 49 -8.11 7.41 23.83
N ILE A 50 -9.05 7.59 22.88
CA ILE A 50 -10.27 6.78 22.77
C ILE A 50 -9.96 5.29 22.67
N ARG A 51 -8.96 4.92 21.86
CA ARG A 51 -8.53 3.52 21.70
C ARG A 51 -8.00 2.92 23.01
N THR A 52 -7.26 3.71 23.79
CA THR A 52 -6.72 3.26 25.08
C THR A 52 -7.86 3.06 26.07
N ALA A 53 -8.79 4.00 26.16
CA ALA A 53 -9.97 3.90 27.03
C ALA A 53 -10.82 2.66 26.69
N LEU A 54 -11.09 2.42 25.41
CA LEU A 54 -11.81 1.23 24.94
C LEU A 54 -11.08 -0.07 25.32
N ARG A 55 -9.76 -0.15 25.10
CA ARG A 55 -8.98 -1.35 25.49
C ARG A 55 -8.99 -1.59 27.00
N MET A 56 -8.89 -0.54 27.80
CA MET A 56 -8.99 -0.64 29.26
C MET A 56 -10.37 -1.13 29.69
N LEU A 57 -11.44 -0.62 29.08
CA LEU A 57 -12.80 -1.07 29.34
C LEU A 57 -12.98 -2.55 28.94
N ALA A 58 -12.53 -2.95 27.76
CA ALA A 58 -12.56 -4.35 27.33
C ALA A 58 -11.81 -5.27 28.30
N LYS A 59 -10.63 -4.87 28.79
CA LYS A 59 -9.86 -5.65 29.77
C LYS A 59 -10.66 -5.82 31.07
N LYS A 60 -11.23 -4.74 31.61
CA LYS A 60 -12.04 -4.78 32.84
C LYS A 60 -13.27 -5.68 32.68
N LEU A 61 -14.01 -5.53 31.57
CA LEU A 61 -15.18 -6.35 31.28
C LEU A 61 -14.82 -7.82 31.10
N LYS A 62 -13.72 -8.11 30.38
CA LYS A 62 -13.20 -9.48 30.22
C LYS A 62 -12.89 -10.11 31.58
N THR A 63 -12.19 -9.39 32.46
CA THR A 63 -11.90 -9.89 33.81
C THR A 63 -13.17 -10.19 34.58
N ARG A 64 -14.17 -9.30 34.56
CA ARG A 64 -15.45 -9.54 35.24
C ARG A 64 -16.18 -10.76 34.68
N ILE A 65 -16.32 -10.86 33.35
CA ILE A 65 -16.96 -12.00 32.69
C ILE A 65 -16.25 -13.31 33.04
N TYR A 66 -14.92 -13.31 33.17
CA TYR A 66 -14.17 -14.51 33.51
C TYR A 66 -14.45 -15.02 34.93
N HIS A 67 -14.64 -14.11 35.90
CA HIS A 67 -14.89 -14.46 37.31
C HIS A 67 -16.36 -14.73 37.62
N ASP A 68 -17.27 -14.40 36.70
CA ASP A 68 -18.71 -14.63 36.83
C ASP A 68 -19.11 -15.85 35.99
N HIS A 69 -19.47 -16.95 36.67
CA HIS A 69 -19.79 -18.22 36.01
C HIS A 69 -20.94 -18.08 35.01
N GLU A 70 -21.99 -17.34 35.36
CA GLU A 70 -23.18 -17.17 34.54
C GLU A 70 -22.84 -16.37 33.27
N LEU A 71 -22.14 -15.23 33.42
CA LEU A 71 -21.70 -14.43 32.27
C LEU A 71 -20.77 -15.22 31.33
N ARG A 72 -19.86 -16.02 31.89
CA ARG A 72 -18.96 -16.87 31.11
C ARG A 72 -19.73 -17.93 30.32
N GLN A 73 -20.72 -18.56 30.93
CA GLN A 73 -21.56 -19.55 30.26
C GLN A 73 -22.37 -18.91 29.12
N ILE A 74 -22.98 -17.74 29.36
CA ILE A 74 -23.71 -17.00 28.33
C ILE A 74 -22.81 -16.62 27.15
N LEU A 75 -21.59 -16.14 27.41
CA LEU A 75 -20.64 -15.80 26.34
C LEU A 75 -20.24 -17.03 25.53
N THR A 76 -19.97 -18.16 26.20
CA THR A 76 -19.62 -19.43 25.55
C THR A 76 -20.76 -19.94 24.67
N ASP A 77 -22.00 -19.81 25.13
CA ASP A 77 -23.18 -20.20 24.36
C ASP A 77 -23.37 -19.31 23.13
N CYS A 78 -23.08 -18.01 23.23
CA CYS A 78 -23.09 -17.10 22.09
C CYS A 78 -22.06 -17.48 21.03
N GLU A 79 -20.85 -17.86 21.44
CA GLU A 79 -19.80 -18.33 20.53
C GLU A 79 -20.21 -19.61 19.79
N LYS A 80 -20.80 -20.58 20.50
CA LYS A 80 -21.22 -21.87 19.94
C LYS A 80 -22.42 -21.75 19.00
N LYS A 81 -23.44 -20.98 19.38
CA LYS A 81 -24.73 -20.96 18.65
C LYS A 81 -24.69 -20.09 17.38
N LYS A 82 -23.65 -19.24 17.19
CA LYS A 82 -23.53 -18.24 16.10
C LYS A 82 -24.80 -17.40 15.86
N LYS A 83 -25.73 -17.40 16.80
CA LYS A 83 -27.01 -16.68 16.78
C LYS A 83 -27.02 -15.77 18.00
N GLY A 84 -27.40 -14.51 17.77
CA GLY A 84 -27.61 -13.56 18.86
C GLY A 84 -28.67 -14.11 19.80
N SER A 85 -28.29 -14.32 21.06
CA SER A 85 -29.25 -14.61 22.11
C SER A 85 -30.18 -13.41 22.28
N SER A 86 -31.47 -13.67 22.48
CA SER A 86 -32.42 -12.65 22.90
C SER A 86 -32.02 -12.12 24.29
N ARG A 87 -31.40 -10.93 24.29
CA ARG A 87 -30.91 -10.11 25.41
C ARG A 87 -29.68 -10.66 26.13
N LEU A 88 -28.53 -10.22 25.65
CA LEU A 88 -27.27 -10.33 26.36
C LEU A 88 -27.27 -9.45 27.62
N PRO A 89 -26.65 -9.89 28.73
CA PRO A 89 -26.34 -9.05 29.88
C PRO A 89 -25.59 -7.77 29.46
N PRO A 90 -25.76 -6.64 30.18
CA PRO A 90 -25.08 -5.38 29.84
C PRO A 90 -23.56 -5.50 29.76
N ALA A 91 -22.93 -6.28 30.66
CA ALA A 91 -21.49 -6.52 30.65
C ALA A 91 -21.00 -7.19 29.35
N ILE A 92 -21.71 -8.23 28.88
CA ILE A 92 -21.40 -8.93 27.63
C ILE A 92 -21.69 -8.01 26.44
N THR A 93 -22.80 -7.29 26.46
CA THR A 93 -23.18 -6.32 25.40
C THR A 93 -22.10 -5.26 25.22
N ALA A 94 -21.69 -4.59 26.32
CA ALA A 94 -20.62 -3.59 26.30
C ALA A 94 -19.30 -4.20 25.82
N TYR A 95 -18.98 -5.41 26.26
CA TYR A 95 -17.76 -6.11 25.86
C TYR A 95 -17.72 -6.38 24.35
N LEU A 96 -18.79 -6.94 23.78
CA LEU A 96 -18.89 -7.23 22.35
C LEU A 96 -18.88 -5.95 21.50
N PHE A 97 -19.57 -4.89 21.93
CA PHE A 97 -19.50 -3.59 21.24
C PHE A 97 -18.08 -3.03 21.21
N VAL A 98 -17.35 -3.09 22.32
CA VAL A 98 -15.97 -2.62 22.37
C VAL A 98 -15.07 -3.47 21.47
N LEU A 99 -15.21 -4.80 21.50
CA LEU A 99 -14.46 -5.69 20.61
C LEU A 99 -14.75 -5.39 19.13
N TRP A 100 -16.03 -5.21 18.78
CA TRP A 100 -16.44 -4.86 17.42
C TRP A 100 -15.85 -3.52 16.98
N ILE A 101 -15.84 -2.49 17.82
CA ILE A 101 -15.18 -1.21 17.50
C ILE A 101 -13.67 -1.42 17.26
N LEU A 102 -12.99 -2.16 18.15
CA LEU A 102 -11.54 -2.35 18.10
C LEU A 102 -11.11 -3.22 16.92
N ASP A 103 -11.99 -4.09 16.43
CA ASP A 103 -11.80 -4.90 15.24
C ASP A 103 -12.09 -4.15 13.92
N PHE A 104 -12.07 -2.81 13.91
CA PHE A 104 -12.32 -2.00 12.69
C PHE A 104 -11.47 -2.39 11.47
N LYS A 105 -10.32 -3.06 11.68
CA LYS A 105 -9.45 -3.50 10.60
C LYS A 105 -10.03 -4.66 9.78
N SER A 106 -10.96 -5.45 10.33
CA SER A 106 -11.57 -6.59 9.62
C SER A 106 -12.47 -6.18 8.45
N GLU A 107 -12.90 -4.91 8.44
CA GLU A 107 -13.68 -4.27 7.37
C GLU A 107 -12.80 -3.63 6.29
N LEU A 108 -11.49 -3.51 6.53
CA LEU A 108 -10.57 -2.97 5.53
C LEU A 108 -10.22 -4.02 4.48
N GLY A 109 -9.91 -3.57 3.27
CA GLY A 109 -9.57 -4.44 2.14
C GLY A 109 -8.08 -4.81 2.06
N GLY A 110 -7.23 -4.21 2.91
CA GLY A 110 -5.79 -4.45 2.92
C GLY A 110 -5.03 -3.70 1.83
N TYR A 111 -5.64 -2.68 1.25
CA TYR A 111 -5.08 -1.80 0.22
C TYR A 111 -4.20 -0.68 0.82
N GLY A 112 -4.44 -0.34 2.09
CA GLY A 112 -3.86 0.81 2.75
C GLY A 112 -4.50 2.14 2.33
N PHE A 113 -4.05 3.22 2.95
CA PHE A 113 -4.52 4.56 2.64
C PHE A 113 -4.10 4.98 1.22
N PRO A 114 -4.99 5.56 0.38
CA PRO A 114 -6.31 6.12 0.70
C PRO A 114 -7.52 5.23 0.40
N PHE A 115 -7.30 4.02 -0.14
CA PHE A 115 -8.38 3.08 -0.44
C PHE A 115 -9.03 2.57 0.84
N ASP A 116 -8.21 2.18 1.81
CA ASP A 116 -8.62 1.96 3.18
C ASP A 116 -8.64 3.30 3.92
N ARG A 117 -9.73 3.60 4.63
CA ARG A 117 -9.88 4.81 5.46
C ARG A 117 -9.97 4.41 6.93
N PRO A 118 -8.90 3.83 7.53
CA PRO A 118 -8.97 3.17 8.82
C PRO A 118 -9.49 4.07 9.96
N HIS A 119 -9.16 5.36 9.92
CA HIS A 119 -9.60 6.31 10.95
C HIS A 119 -11.08 6.70 10.80
N LEU A 120 -11.57 6.84 9.58
CA LEU A 120 -12.99 7.08 9.30
C LEU A 120 -13.82 5.84 9.65
N VAL A 121 -13.38 4.65 9.23
CA VAL A 121 -14.05 3.38 9.57
C VAL A 121 -14.14 3.21 11.09
N PHE A 122 -13.03 3.44 11.81
CA PHE A 122 -13.04 3.41 13.27
C PHE A 122 -14.03 4.40 13.88
N PHE A 123 -14.06 5.66 13.39
CA PHE A 123 -15.01 6.67 13.87
C PHE A 123 -16.47 6.27 13.59
N ASN A 124 -16.77 5.78 12.39
CA ASN A 124 -18.10 5.31 12.02
C ASN A 124 -18.56 4.16 12.93
N ARG A 125 -17.66 3.23 13.32
CA ARG A 125 -18.00 2.21 14.32
C ARG A 125 -18.35 2.79 15.69
N LEU A 126 -17.70 3.88 16.13
CA LEU A 126 -18.11 4.57 17.36
C LEU A 126 -19.54 5.11 17.25
N VAL A 127 -19.85 5.75 16.12
CA VAL A 127 -21.19 6.28 15.83
C VAL A 127 -22.24 5.17 15.81
N SER A 128 -21.97 4.06 15.11
CA SER A 128 -22.87 2.92 15.02
C SER A 128 -23.16 2.33 16.40
N VAL A 129 -22.15 2.17 17.26
CA VAL A 129 -22.38 1.67 18.62
C VAL A 129 -23.15 2.69 19.47
N ASP A 130 -22.87 3.99 19.36
CA ASP A 130 -23.64 5.02 20.08
C ASP A 130 -25.13 4.99 19.71
N MET A 131 -25.44 4.82 18.41
CA MET A 131 -26.82 4.63 17.93
C MET A 131 -27.46 3.35 18.48
N ASN A 132 -26.73 2.23 18.47
CA ASN A 132 -27.22 0.97 19.04
C ASN A 132 -27.45 1.05 20.56
N ILE A 133 -26.62 1.78 21.30
CA ILE A 133 -26.83 2.02 22.73
C ILE A 133 -28.11 2.83 22.97
N LYS A 134 -28.44 3.78 22.07
CA LYS A 134 -29.65 4.59 22.20
C LYS A 134 -30.93 3.77 22.06
N SER A 135 -30.92 2.70 21.26
CA SER A 135 -32.05 1.79 21.04
C SER A 135 -32.18 0.67 22.09
N LEU A 136 -31.22 0.53 23.01
CA LEU A 136 -31.35 -0.38 24.14
C LEU A 136 -32.49 0.05 25.09
N ARG A 137 -33.13 -0.93 25.74
CA ARG A 137 -34.11 -0.70 26.81
C ARG A 137 -33.49 0.13 27.94
N SER A 138 -34.28 0.95 28.62
CA SER A 138 -33.82 1.85 29.67
C SER A 138 -33.01 1.15 30.77
N SER A 139 -33.44 -0.02 31.22
CA SER A 139 -32.72 -0.82 32.22
C SER A 139 -31.32 -1.24 31.76
N HIS A 140 -31.18 -1.69 30.49
CA HIS A 140 -29.90 -2.04 29.90
C HIS A 140 -29.03 -0.82 29.62
N LYS A 141 -29.63 0.26 29.12
CA LYS A 141 -28.95 1.51 28.75
C LYS A 141 -28.35 2.24 29.96
N ASN A 142 -28.99 2.11 31.12
CA ASN A 142 -28.58 2.73 32.37
C ASN A 142 -27.65 1.82 33.21
N ALA A 143 -27.33 0.61 32.74
CA ALA A 143 -26.36 -0.24 33.39
C ALA A 143 -24.95 0.39 33.38
N GLU A 144 -24.20 0.19 34.45
CA GLU A 144 -22.89 0.84 34.68
C GLU A 144 -21.90 0.63 33.52
N GLU A 145 -21.88 -0.56 32.93
CA GLU A 145 -20.96 -0.93 31.84
C GLU A 145 -21.28 -0.17 30.55
N ILE A 146 -22.58 -0.01 30.26
CA ILE A 146 -23.06 0.72 29.10
C ILE A 146 -22.87 2.23 29.29
N LEU A 147 -23.07 2.75 30.51
CA LEU A 147 -22.78 4.15 30.85
C LEU A 147 -21.29 4.48 30.69
N LYS A 148 -20.39 3.58 31.14
CA LYS A 148 -18.93 3.72 30.95
C LYS A 148 -18.58 3.76 29.46
N LEU A 149 -19.16 2.87 28.65
CA LEU A 149 -18.95 2.88 27.21
C LEU A 149 -19.48 4.18 26.58
N LYS A 150 -20.71 4.58 26.92
CA LYS A 150 -21.33 5.82 26.43
C LYS A 150 -20.49 7.05 26.77
N HIS A 151 -19.89 7.11 27.96
CA HIS A 151 -18.98 8.19 28.33
C HIS A 151 -17.79 8.26 27.36
N ILE A 152 -17.12 7.14 27.08
CA ILE A 152 -16.00 7.07 26.13
C ILE A 152 -16.44 7.52 24.72
N LEU A 153 -17.58 7.03 24.23
CA LEU A 153 -18.11 7.40 22.92
C LEU A 153 -18.45 8.89 22.84
N SER A 154 -19.03 9.44 23.91
CA SER A 154 -19.46 10.85 23.96
C SER A 154 -18.30 11.82 23.76
N VAL A 155 -17.08 11.47 24.15
CA VAL A 155 -15.89 12.31 23.92
C VAL A 155 -15.65 12.50 22.43
N ALA A 156 -15.82 11.45 21.63
CA ALA A 156 -15.68 11.54 20.17
C ALA A 156 -16.87 12.27 19.53
N MET A 157 -18.10 12.04 20.02
CA MET A 157 -19.31 12.62 19.42
C MET A 157 -19.48 14.11 19.74
N LYS A 158 -18.96 14.58 20.88
CA LYS A 158 -19.00 16.00 21.27
C LYS A 158 -17.97 16.86 20.53
N ASP A 159 -16.95 16.26 19.94
CA ASP A 159 -15.99 16.99 19.12
C ASP A 159 -16.61 17.32 17.76
N GLN A 160 -17.20 18.53 17.67
CA GLN A 160 -17.83 19.03 16.45
C GLN A 160 -16.88 19.10 15.24
N THR A 161 -15.58 19.29 15.49
CA THR A 161 -14.59 19.32 14.42
C THR A 161 -14.41 17.90 13.86
N LEU A 162 -14.28 16.92 14.74
CA LEU A 162 -14.18 15.51 14.34
C LEU A 162 -15.41 15.04 13.58
N THR A 163 -16.62 15.33 14.08
CA THR A 163 -17.87 14.91 13.41
C THR A 163 -18.02 15.57 12.04
N ARG A 164 -17.72 16.87 11.92
CA ARG A 164 -17.76 17.60 10.65
C ARG A 164 -16.75 17.05 9.64
N VAL A 165 -15.49 16.85 10.06
CA VAL A 165 -14.45 16.31 9.17
C VAL A 165 -14.77 14.89 8.73
N ALA A 166 -15.32 14.05 9.62
CA ALA A 166 -15.76 12.70 9.25
C ALA A 166 -16.91 12.72 8.23
N SER A 167 -17.86 13.65 8.35
CA SER A 167 -18.93 13.84 7.36
C SER A 167 -18.37 14.23 5.99
N ILE A 168 -17.51 15.24 5.95
CA ILE A 168 -16.86 15.70 4.71
C ILE A 168 -16.06 14.55 4.06
N MET A 169 -15.29 13.80 4.85
CA MET A 169 -14.51 12.67 4.35
C MET A 169 -15.40 11.53 3.83
N THR A 170 -16.58 11.34 4.41
CA THR A 170 -17.59 10.35 3.96
C THR A 170 -18.17 10.74 2.61
N GLU A 171 -18.51 12.02 2.40
CA GLU A 171 -18.98 12.51 1.09
C GLU A 171 -17.91 12.33 0.01
N LYS A 172 -16.66 12.72 0.30
CA LYS A 172 -15.52 12.51 -0.60
C LYS A 172 -15.28 11.03 -0.90
N THR A 173 -15.56 10.15 0.06
CA THR A 173 -15.43 8.69 -0.11
C THR A 173 -16.34 8.19 -1.22
N GLY A 174 -17.60 8.63 -1.26
CA GLY A 174 -18.54 8.25 -2.32
C GLY A 174 -18.02 8.63 -3.71
N VAL A 175 -17.51 9.85 -3.89
CA VAL A 175 -16.97 10.32 -5.17
C VAL A 175 -15.73 9.54 -5.60
N PHE A 176 -14.81 9.26 -4.67
CA PHE A 176 -13.62 8.49 -5.00
C PHE A 176 -13.94 7.01 -5.28
N ASP A 177 -14.93 6.45 -4.61
CA ASP A 177 -15.38 5.07 -4.84
C ASP A 177 -16.12 4.93 -6.18
N GLU A 178 -16.84 5.96 -6.64
CA GLU A 178 -17.34 6.04 -8.02
C GLU A 178 -16.19 6.00 -9.04
N LEU A 179 -15.10 6.75 -8.81
CA LEU A 179 -13.93 6.72 -9.68
C LEU A 179 -13.22 5.36 -9.66
N ARG A 180 -13.05 4.72 -8.48
CA ARG A 180 -12.52 3.36 -8.34
C ARG A 180 -13.37 2.36 -9.12
N ASN A 181 -14.69 2.48 -9.05
CA ASN A 181 -15.62 1.67 -9.81
C ASN A 181 -15.45 1.89 -11.32
N ALA A 182 -15.39 3.14 -11.78
CA ALA A 182 -15.19 3.46 -13.20
C ALA A 182 -13.85 2.88 -13.72
N MET A 183 -12.80 3.03 -12.93
CA MET A 183 -11.46 2.50 -13.19
C MET A 183 -11.35 1.00 -12.97
N ARG A 184 -12.30 0.32 -12.32
CA ARG A 184 -12.23 -1.12 -11.99
C ARG A 184 -10.94 -1.56 -11.28
N ILE A 185 -10.52 -0.77 -10.28
CA ILE A 185 -9.30 -1.01 -9.48
C ILE A 185 -9.64 -0.83 -8.01
N ALA A 186 -9.23 -1.80 -7.17
CA ALA A 186 -9.47 -1.79 -5.73
C ALA A 186 -10.95 -1.51 -5.46
N LEU A 187 -11.88 -2.38 -5.86
CA LEU A 187 -13.30 -2.06 -5.71
C LEU A 187 -13.71 -1.96 -4.23
N PRO A 188 -14.69 -1.10 -3.88
CA PRO A 188 -15.23 -1.08 -2.52
C PRO A 188 -15.81 -2.45 -2.15
N GLY A 189 -15.39 -3.00 -1.01
CA GLY A 189 -15.83 -4.31 -0.51
C GLY A 189 -14.88 -5.47 -0.85
N ASP A 190 -14.00 -5.31 -1.84
CA ASP A 190 -13.00 -6.32 -2.17
C ASP A 190 -11.92 -6.42 -1.08
N LYS A 191 -11.32 -7.61 -0.98
CA LYS A 191 -10.28 -7.93 0.03
C LYS A 191 -8.97 -8.44 -0.60
N GLN A 192 -8.70 -8.06 -1.84
CA GLN A 192 -7.49 -8.47 -2.55
C GLN A 192 -6.25 -7.70 -2.10
N GLY A 193 -6.45 -6.54 -1.45
CA GLY A 193 -5.39 -5.69 -0.93
C GLY A 193 -4.34 -5.32 -1.98
N LEU A 194 -3.07 -5.31 -1.59
CA LEU A 194 -1.94 -5.03 -2.51
C LEU A 194 -1.72 -6.07 -3.62
N ASN A 195 -2.56 -7.10 -3.71
CA ASN A 195 -2.55 -8.09 -4.77
C ASN A 195 -3.72 -7.91 -5.75
N ASP A 196 -4.38 -6.76 -5.77
CA ASP A 196 -5.45 -6.49 -6.72
C ASP A 196 -4.89 -6.06 -8.08
N ASP A 197 -5.02 -6.94 -9.08
CA ASP A 197 -4.56 -6.71 -10.45
C ASP A 197 -5.49 -5.79 -11.26
N GLY A 198 -6.62 -5.39 -10.68
CA GLY A 198 -7.76 -4.81 -11.38
C GLY A 198 -8.63 -5.89 -12.02
N MET A 199 -9.89 -5.56 -12.30
CA MET A 199 -10.73 -6.49 -13.06
C MET A 199 -10.27 -6.60 -14.51
N ASP A 200 -10.36 -7.82 -15.04
CA ASP A 200 -10.14 -8.11 -16.45
C ASP A 200 -11.36 -7.65 -17.27
N VAL A 201 -11.26 -6.43 -17.81
CA VAL A 201 -12.32 -5.79 -18.60
C VAL A 201 -11.65 -4.98 -19.70
N GLU A 202 -12.29 -4.94 -20.86
CA GLU A 202 -11.87 -4.13 -22.01
C GLU A 202 -11.55 -2.68 -21.64
N MET A 203 -10.39 -2.21 -22.07
CA MET A 203 -9.89 -0.86 -21.76
C MET A 203 -10.83 0.23 -22.30
N SER A 204 -11.46 -0.02 -23.45
CA SER A 204 -12.47 0.86 -24.05
C SER A 204 -13.67 1.09 -23.11
N SER A 205 -14.14 0.04 -22.44
CA SER A 205 -15.24 0.12 -21.46
C SER A 205 -14.84 0.96 -20.24
N ILE A 206 -13.62 0.78 -19.75
CA ILE A 206 -13.08 1.56 -18.63
C ILE A 206 -12.96 3.03 -19.04
N LYS A 207 -12.37 3.32 -20.20
CA LYS A 207 -12.26 4.68 -20.76
C LYS A 207 -13.63 5.34 -20.85
N GLN A 208 -14.64 4.64 -21.37
CA GLN A 208 -16.00 5.16 -21.45
C GLN A 208 -16.58 5.50 -20.06
N LYS A 209 -16.45 4.60 -19.08
CA LYS A 209 -16.94 4.84 -17.72
C LYS A 209 -16.26 6.01 -17.04
N VAL A 210 -14.94 6.16 -17.22
CA VAL A 210 -14.19 7.30 -16.67
C VAL A 210 -14.58 8.60 -17.38
N THR A 211 -14.85 8.56 -18.69
CA THR A 211 -15.42 9.70 -19.43
C THR A 211 -16.78 10.11 -18.86
N THR A 212 -17.69 9.16 -18.64
CA THR A 212 -19.00 9.42 -18.04
C THR A 212 -18.86 10.02 -16.64
N PHE A 213 -17.99 9.47 -15.80
CA PHE A 213 -17.69 10.02 -14.47
C PHE A 213 -17.19 11.47 -14.57
N ARG A 214 -16.18 11.72 -15.42
CA ARG A 214 -15.53 13.02 -15.60
C ARG A 214 -16.47 14.09 -16.15
N GLN A 215 -17.39 13.70 -17.03
CA GLN A 215 -18.36 14.59 -17.68
C GLN A 215 -19.66 14.77 -16.89
N SER A 216 -19.88 13.99 -15.83
CA SER A 216 -21.11 14.10 -15.02
C SER A 216 -21.28 15.51 -14.44
N LYS A 217 -22.53 16.00 -14.42
CA LYS A 217 -22.87 17.32 -13.85
C LYS A 217 -22.36 17.46 -12.41
N LYS A 218 -22.48 16.39 -11.61
CA LYS A 218 -21.97 16.29 -10.24
C LYS A 218 -20.49 16.64 -10.15
N ILE A 219 -19.62 16.02 -10.97
CA ILE A 219 -18.18 16.28 -10.94
C ILE A 219 -17.83 17.67 -11.48
N GLN A 220 -18.54 18.13 -12.52
CA GLN A 220 -18.36 19.47 -13.04
C GLN A 220 -18.64 20.53 -11.97
N GLU A 221 -19.75 20.41 -11.25
CA GLU A 221 -20.12 21.32 -10.17
C GLU A 221 -19.14 21.26 -8.98
N LEU A 222 -18.83 20.05 -8.50
CA LEU A 222 -17.87 19.85 -7.41
C LEU A 222 -16.50 20.43 -7.72
N SER A 223 -16.03 20.31 -8.98
CA SER A 223 -14.74 20.83 -9.41
C SER A 223 -14.68 22.36 -9.52
N LYS A 224 -15.83 23.03 -9.69
CA LYS A 224 -15.93 24.50 -9.66
C LYS A 224 -15.86 25.01 -8.23
N ASN A 225 -16.54 24.32 -7.31
CA ASN A 225 -16.75 24.82 -5.95
C ASN A 225 -15.64 24.39 -4.96
N HIS A 226 -14.93 23.29 -5.23
CA HIS A 226 -13.92 22.76 -4.30
C HIS A 226 -12.57 22.49 -4.96
N VAL A 227 -11.52 23.01 -4.33
CA VAL A 227 -10.13 22.87 -4.77
C VAL A 227 -9.69 21.41 -4.86
N SER A 228 -10.15 20.54 -3.95
CA SER A 228 -9.78 19.11 -3.95
C SER A 228 -10.29 18.39 -5.19
N TYR A 229 -11.54 18.62 -5.59
CA TYR A 229 -12.11 18.01 -6.80
C TYR A 229 -11.54 18.64 -8.08
N LYS A 230 -11.21 19.94 -8.06
CA LYS A 230 -10.47 20.58 -9.16
C LYS A 230 -9.12 19.92 -9.40
N LYS A 231 -8.38 19.59 -8.33
CA LYS A 231 -7.10 18.86 -8.43
C LYS A 231 -7.29 17.45 -8.98
N MET A 232 -8.30 16.72 -8.50
CA MET A 232 -8.64 15.39 -9.02
C MET A 232 -8.91 15.41 -10.52
N VAL A 233 -9.78 16.32 -10.96
CA VAL A 233 -10.11 16.52 -12.38
C VAL A 233 -8.85 16.85 -13.19
N LYS A 234 -8.04 17.79 -12.72
CA LYS A 234 -6.78 18.16 -13.39
C LYS A 234 -5.83 16.96 -13.52
N GLN A 235 -5.75 16.08 -12.53
CA GLN A 235 -4.92 14.88 -12.63
C GLN A 235 -5.46 13.88 -13.64
N ILE A 236 -6.77 13.66 -13.69
CA ILE A 236 -7.42 12.83 -14.71
C ILE A 236 -7.09 13.35 -16.10
N ASP A 237 -7.26 14.66 -16.32
CA ASP A 237 -7.02 15.29 -17.62
C ASP A 237 -5.53 15.24 -18.00
N ASN A 238 -4.63 15.52 -17.05
CA ASN A 238 -3.17 15.50 -17.27
C ASN A 238 -2.62 14.13 -17.69
N TYR A 239 -3.20 13.05 -17.17
CA TYR A 239 -2.74 11.69 -17.40
C TYR A 239 -3.63 10.89 -18.35
N TRP A 240 -4.63 11.53 -18.97
CA TRP A 240 -5.65 10.87 -19.79
C TRP A 240 -5.07 9.92 -20.84
N GLU A 241 -4.14 10.41 -21.66
CA GLU A 241 -3.47 9.63 -22.71
C GLU A 241 -2.59 8.49 -22.17
N LYS A 242 -2.17 8.56 -20.91
CA LYS A 242 -1.34 7.53 -20.26
C LYS A 242 -2.16 6.50 -19.48
N LEU A 243 -3.45 6.76 -19.26
CA LEU A 243 -4.36 5.87 -18.53
C LEU A 243 -4.92 4.80 -19.45
N PHE A 244 -5.26 5.15 -20.69
CA PHE A 244 -5.98 4.24 -21.58
C PHE A 244 -5.10 3.88 -22.76
N SER A 245 -4.73 2.60 -22.87
CA SER A 245 -4.04 2.04 -24.03
C SER A 245 -4.94 1.06 -24.75
N ASP A 246 -5.01 1.21 -26.06
CA ASP A 246 -5.53 0.16 -26.92
C ASP A 246 -4.62 -1.09 -26.84
N PRO A 247 -5.18 -2.29 -27.05
CA PRO A 247 -4.40 -3.51 -27.17
C PRO A 247 -3.32 -3.38 -28.26
N ILE A 248 -2.11 -3.84 -27.95
CA ILE A 248 -0.98 -3.83 -28.88
C ILE A 248 -1.12 -5.00 -29.84
N LYS A 249 -1.28 -4.72 -31.13
CA LYS A 249 -1.34 -5.73 -32.18
C LYS A 249 0.07 -6.27 -32.48
N ILE A 250 0.27 -7.58 -32.37
CA ILE A 250 1.53 -8.25 -32.65
C ILE A 250 1.30 -9.33 -33.71
N LYS A 251 2.14 -9.34 -34.74
CA LYS A 251 2.17 -10.42 -35.74
C LYS A 251 3.11 -11.52 -35.23
N THR A 252 2.59 -12.74 -35.10
CA THR A 252 3.38 -13.93 -34.77
C THR A 252 3.29 -14.94 -35.92
N PRO A 253 4.19 -15.93 -36.02
CA PRO A 253 4.06 -17.02 -37.00
C PRO A 253 2.74 -17.79 -36.90
N MET A 254 2.09 -17.78 -35.74
CA MET A 254 0.81 -18.45 -35.47
C MET A 254 -0.42 -17.55 -35.75
N GLY A 255 -0.21 -16.30 -36.18
CA GLY A 255 -1.27 -15.34 -36.45
C GLY A 255 -1.10 -14.01 -35.72
N THR A 256 -2.11 -13.14 -35.85
CA THR A 256 -2.14 -11.86 -35.14
C THR A 256 -2.67 -12.07 -33.73
N ILE A 257 -1.90 -11.64 -32.72
CA ILE A 257 -2.33 -11.59 -31.33
C ILE A 257 -2.44 -10.13 -30.85
N PHE A 258 -3.28 -9.88 -29.86
CA PHE A 258 -3.40 -8.58 -29.21
C PHE A 258 -2.94 -8.70 -27.75
N ILE A 259 -2.01 -7.83 -27.35
CA ILE A 259 -1.49 -7.78 -25.97
C ILE A 259 -1.98 -6.51 -25.31
N GLN A 260 -2.77 -6.66 -24.25
CA GLN A 260 -3.18 -5.54 -23.42
C GLN A 260 -2.03 -5.16 -22.45
N PRO A 261 -1.58 -3.89 -22.44
CA PRO A 261 -0.62 -3.43 -21.44
C PRO A 261 -1.16 -3.59 -20.01
N GLN A 262 -0.29 -3.97 -19.09
CA GLN A 262 -0.64 -4.13 -17.67
C GLN A 262 -1.10 -2.80 -17.08
N ARG A 263 -2.19 -2.87 -16.32
CA ARG A 263 -2.83 -1.71 -15.68
C ARG A 263 -2.27 -1.42 -14.30
N THR A 264 -1.69 -2.43 -13.67
CA THR A 264 -1.00 -2.34 -12.39
C THR A 264 0.43 -2.80 -12.56
N ASN A 265 1.33 -2.34 -11.69
CA ASN A 265 2.71 -2.83 -11.66
C ASN A 265 2.88 -4.01 -10.68
N ASN A 266 1.79 -4.71 -10.36
CA ASN A 266 1.76 -5.73 -9.33
C ASN A 266 2.72 -6.88 -9.57
N ILE A 267 2.93 -7.28 -10.83
CA ILE A 267 3.87 -8.35 -11.17
C ILE A 267 5.28 -7.97 -10.70
N LEU A 268 5.74 -6.76 -11.06
CA LEU A 268 7.04 -6.25 -10.64
C LEU A 268 7.09 -5.99 -9.13
N GLU A 269 6.05 -5.41 -8.54
CA GLU A 269 5.98 -5.14 -7.10
C GLU A 269 6.02 -6.42 -6.25
N ARG A 270 5.30 -7.47 -6.68
CA ARG A 270 5.31 -8.80 -6.05
C ARG A 270 6.70 -9.41 -6.15
N PHE A 271 7.25 -9.43 -7.36
CA PHE A 271 8.60 -9.92 -7.62
C PHE A 271 9.63 -9.25 -6.69
N PHE A 272 9.68 -7.91 -6.68
CA PHE A 272 10.65 -7.19 -5.85
C PHE A 272 10.37 -7.35 -4.35
N ARG A 273 9.11 -7.45 -3.94
CA ARG A 273 8.74 -7.71 -2.54
C ARG A 273 9.26 -9.06 -2.06
N ASP A 274 9.11 -10.10 -2.88
CA ASP A 274 9.57 -11.44 -2.54
C ASP A 274 11.09 -11.55 -2.61
N LEU A 275 11.73 -10.94 -3.60
CA LEU A 275 13.19 -10.80 -3.67
C LEU A 275 13.73 -10.14 -2.39
N LYS A 276 13.17 -8.98 -2.00
CA LYS A 276 13.58 -8.27 -0.78
C LYS A 276 13.38 -9.13 0.46
N ARG A 277 12.23 -9.80 0.60
CA ARG A 277 11.95 -10.69 1.74
C ARG A 277 12.97 -11.83 1.83
N GLY A 278 13.26 -12.49 0.71
CA GLY A 278 14.27 -13.55 0.64
C GLY A 278 15.66 -13.06 1.04
N LEU A 279 16.09 -11.91 0.50
CA LEU A 279 17.38 -11.31 0.84
C LEU A 279 17.48 -10.98 2.33
N ARG A 280 16.45 -10.39 2.95
CA ARG A 280 16.44 -10.09 4.39
C ARG A 280 16.48 -11.34 5.26
N ARG A 281 15.78 -12.41 4.87
CA ARG A 281 15.83 -13.69 5.61
C ARG A 281 17.23 -14.30 5.56
N ARG A 282 17.92 -14.18 4.42
CA ARG A 282 19.27 -14.72 4.24
C ARG A 282 20.34 -13.88 4.95
N SER A 283 20.27 -12.55 4.88
CA SER A 283 21.31 -11.67 5.42
C SER A 283 21.06 -11.21 6.86
N GLY A 284 19.82 -11.26 7.34
CA GLY A 284 19.40 -10.64 8.60
C GLY A 284 19.33 -9.10 8.57
N THR A 285 19.73 -8.45 7.48
CA THR A 285 19.81 -6.98 7.38
C THR A 285 18.50 -6.37 6.91
N CYS A 286 18.10 -5.23 7.49
CA CYS A 286 16.91 -4.50 7.04
C CYS A 286 17.16 -3.73 5.71
N SER A 287 18.35 -3.12 5.60
CA SER A 287 18.80 -2.40 4.40
C SER A 287 19.39 -3.36 3.37
N LEU A 288 18.95 -3.22 2.11
CA LEU A 288 19.34 -4.07 0.99
C LEU A 288 20.09 -3.30 -0.11
N THR A 289 20.35 -2.01 0.07
CA THR A 289 20.92 -1.16 -0.98
C THR A 289 22.26 -1.68 -1.51
N LYS A 290 23.17 -2.05 -0.61
CA LYS A 290 24.48 -2.61 -1.00
C LYS A 290 24.32 -3.93 -1.75
N THR A 291 23.48 -4.83 -1.24
CA THR A 291 23.19 -6.13 -1.86
C THR A 291 22.58 -5.97 -3.25
N LEU A 292 21.60 -5.08 -3.41
CA LEU A 292 20.94 -4.85 -4.70
C LEU A 292 21.83 -4.14 -5.72
N ARG A 293 22.86 -3.39 -5.28
CA ARG A 293 23.86 -2.81 -6.17
C ARG A 293 24.93 -3.82 -6.59
N ALA A 294 25.25 -4.77 -5.73
CA ALA A 294 26.29 -5.77 -5.96
C ALA A 294 25.74 -7.06 -6.61
N ILE A 295 24.43 -7.21 -6.75
CA ILE A 295 23.83 -8.39 -7.35
C ILE A 295 24.10 -8.39 -8.86
N ILE A 296 24.46 -9.54 -9.42
CA ILE A 296 24.63 -9.71 -10.87
C ILE A 296 23.30 -9.39 -11.54
N ALA A 297 23.34 -8.61 -12.64
CA ALA A 297 22.15 -8.10 -13.34
C ALA A 297 21.16 -9.19 -13.73
N ASP A 298 21.65 -10.41 -14.00
CA ASP A 298 20.85 -11.56 -14.42
C ASP A 298 20.26 -12.38 -13.27
N THR A 299 20.67 -12.13 -12.01
CA THR A 299 20.15 -12.86 -10.85
C THR A 299 18.61 -12.87 -10.73
N PRO A 300 17.89 -11.77 -11.08
CA PRO A 300 16.43 -11.78 -11.19
C PRO A 300 15.86 -12.90 -12.07
N LEU A 301 16.55 -13.32 -13.13
CA LEU A 301 16.08 -14.34 -14.07
C LEU A 301 15.98 -15.73 -13.43
N VAL A 302 16.74 -15.99 -12.36
CA VAL A 302 16.66 -17.26 -11.61
C VAL A 302 15.25 -17.51 -11.07
N LYS A 303 14.46 -16.46 -10.81
CA LYS A 303 13.05 -16.64 -10.41
C LYS A 303 12.17 -17.25 -11.49
N ASN A 304 12.56 -17.17 -12.76
CA ASN A 304 11.83 -17.77 -13.87
C ASN A 304 11.98 -19.29 -13.91
N LEU A 305 12.90 -19.89 -13.14
CA LEU A 305 13.01 -21.36 -13.03
C LEU A 305 11.72 -22.02 -12.51
N ASN A 306 10.86 -21.26 -11.84
CA ASN A 306 9.52 -21.72 -11.43
C ASN A 306 8.51 -21.81 -12.61
N LYS A 307 8.90 -21.38 -13.82
CA LYS A 307 8.08 -21.46 -15.03
C LYS A 307 8.54 -22.66 -15.86
N PRO A 308 7.67 -23.68 -16.09
CA PRO A 308 8.06 -24.89 -16.82
C PRO A 308 8.60 -24.60 -18.22
N GLU A 309 8.00 -23.65 -18.93
CA GLU A 309 8.43 -23.22 -20.27
C GLU A 309 9.85 -22.64 -20.27
N TYR A 310 10.14 -21.76 -19.31
CA TYR A 310 11.48 -21.18 -19.15
C TYR A 310 12.50 -22.24 -18.76
N LEU A 311 12.12 -23.16 -17.86
CA LEU A 311 12.97 -24.28 -17.47
C LEU A 311 13.28 -25.18 -18.67
N ALA A 312 12.29 -25.53 -19.50
CA ALA A 312 12.48 -26.32 -20.71
C ALA A 312 13.47 -25.65 -21.69
N ILE A 313 13.37 -24.32 -21.86
CA ILE A 313 14.32 -23.55 -22.68
C ILE A 313 15.74 -23.64 -22.10
N ILE A 314 15.90 -23.48 -20.77
CA ILE A 314 17.20 -23.55 -20.08
C ILE A 314 17.81 -24.95 -20.21
N LEU A 315 17.00 -25.99 -20.01
CA LEU A 315 17.41 -27.39 -20.06
C LEU A 315 17.88 -27.79 -21.45
N LYS A 316 17.31 -27.23 -22.53
CA LYS A 316 17.71 -27.49 -23.92
C LYS A 316 17.83 -29.00 -24.22
N GLY A 317 16.86 -29.78 -23.75
CA GLY A 317 16.82 -31.23 -23.93
C GLY A 317 17.50 -32.06 -22.83
N ALA A 318 18.19 -31.44 -21.86
CA ALA A 318 18.64 -32.12 -20.64
C ALA A 318 17.46 -32.51 -19.73
N LYS A 319 17.63 -33.57 -18.95
CA LYS A 319 16.62 -34.10 -18.03
C LYS A 319 16.35 -33.14 -16.86
N ASP A 320 17.40 -32.58 -16.29
CA ASP A 320 17.36 -31.73 -15.11
C ASP A 320 18.47 -30.66 -15.12
N LEU A 321 18.43 -29.78 -14.11
CA LEU A 321 19.39 -28.67 -14.03
C LEU A 321 20.79 -29.20 -13.77
N GLU A 322 20.92 -30.28 -13.01
CA GLU A 322 22.17 -30.95 -12.69
C GLU A 322 22.88 -31.41 -13.96
N GLU A 323 22.19 -32.16 -14.84
CA GLU A 323 22.71 -32.57 -16.13
C GLU A 323 23.06 -31.37 -17.00
N ARG A 324 22.21 -30.33 -17.01
CA ARG A 324 22.48 -29.12 -17.78
C ARG A 324 23.72 -28.38 -17.30
N PHE A 325 23.91 -28.27 -15.97
CA PHE A 325 25.09 -27.64 -15.38
C PHE A 325 26.36 -28.43 -15.66
N ALA A 326 26.31 -29.77 -15.70
CA ALA A 326 27.45 -30.61 -16.04
C ALA A 326 27.96 -30.38 -17.48
N GLN A 327 27.10 -29.89 -18.38
CA GLN A 327 27.46 -29.56 -19.77
C GLN A 327 28.08 -28.16 -19.93
N ILE A 328 28.09 -27.33 -18.88
CA ILE A 328 28.61 -25.96 -18.94
C ILE A 328 30.11 -25.97 -18.65
N ASP A 329 30.88 -25.33 -19.53
CA ASP A 329 32.32 -25.12 -19.36
C ASP A 329 32.62 -24.23 -18.14
N ASP A 330 33.43 -24.73 -17.20
CA ASP A 330 33.79 -24.03 -15.97
C ASP A 330 34.65 -22.78 -16.25
N GLN A 331 35.45 -22.78 -17.32
CA GLN A 331 36.25 -21.63 -17.72
C GLN A 331 35.36 -20.46 -18.17
N LEU A 332 34.29 -20.76 -18.91
CA LEU A 332 33.30 -19.77 -19.32
C LEU A 332 32.63 -19.15 -18.10
N VAL A 333 32.21 -19.96 -17.11
CA VAL A 333 31.59 -19.46 -15.88
C VAL A 333 32.55 -18.53 -15.12
N ARG A 334 33.81 -18.93 -14.95
CA ARG A 334 34.82 -18.11 -14.26
C ARG A 334 35.07 -16.79 -14.98
N LYS A 335 35.07 -16.80 -16.31
CA LYS A 335 35.22 -15.59 -17.13
C LYS A 335 34.05 -14.63 -16.95
N GLU A 336 32.82 -15.13 -17.04
CA GLU A 336 31.62 -14.29 -16.85
C GLU A 336 31.50 -13.76 -15.42
N MET A 337 31.88 -14.55 -14.41
CA MET A 337 31.95 -14.06 -13.02
C MET A 337 32.95 -12.92 -12.85
N LYS A 338 34.13 -13.01 -13.48
CA LYS A 338 35.11 -11.90 -13.47
C LYS A 338 34.59 -10.66 -14.18
N ASN A 339 33.98 -10.82 -15.36
CA ASN A 339 33.39 -9.70 -16.10
C ASN A 339 32.31 -8.97 -15.29
N ALA A 340 31.45 -9.71 -14.57
CA ALA A 340 30.43 -9.14 -13.71
C ALA A 340 31.02 -8.39 -12.49
N ASP A 341 32.14 -8.89 -11.95
CA ASP A 341 32.87 -8.29 -10.83
C ASP A 341 33.55 -6.96 -11.20
N ASP A 342 33.89 -6.77 -12.48
CA ASP A 342 34.50 -5.56 -13.04
C ASP A 342 33.45 -4.47 -13.37
N GLN A 343 32.18 -4.83 -13.58
CA GLN A 343 31.08 -3.89 -13.82
C GLN A 343 30.48 -3.26 -12.54
N ILE A 344 30.73 -3.86 -11.37
CA ILE A 344 30.38 -3.22 -10.10
C ILE A 344 31.43 -2.13 -9.88
N ASP A 345 31.00 -0.86 -9.76
CA ASP A 345 31.83 0.32 -9.46
C ASP A 345 32.67 0.12 -8.18
N LYS A 346 33.72 -0.70 -8.28
CA LYS A 346 34.73 -0.86 -7.26
C LYS A 346 35.66 0.33 -7.44
N VAL A 347 35.89 1.05 -6.36
CA VAL A 347 37.00 2.00 -6.27
C VAL A 347 38.24 1.26 -6.79
N PRO A 348 38.87 1.73 -7.89
CA PRO A 348 40.01 1.06 -8.49
C PRO A 348 41.02 0.68 -7.41
N LYS A 349 41.61 -0.51 -7.52
CA LYS A 349 42.51 -1.04 -6.48
C LYS A 349 43.63 -0.04 -6.13
N SER A 350 44.13 0.67 -7.15
CA SER A 350 45.07 1.79 -7.02
C SER A 350 44.57 2.92 -6.11
N ILE A 351 43.29 3.28 -6.16
CA ILE A 351 42.71 4.28 -5.27
C ILE A 351 42.57 3.73 -3.85
N ASN A 352 42.19 2.46 -3.67
CA ASN A 352 42.17 1.83 -2.34
C ASN A 352 43.57 1.76 -1.71
N ASP A 353 44.60 1.51 -2.51
CA ASP A 353 45.99 1.50 -2.05
C ASP A 353 46.43 2.91 -1.62
N ILE A 354 46.03 3.95 -2.36
CA ILE A 354 46.25 5.35 -1.98
C ILE A 354 45.51 5.71 -0.68
N LEU A 355 44.24 5.30 -0.52
CA LEU A 355 43.42 5.56 0.67
C LEU A 355 43.98 4.88 1.92
N ARG A 356 44.71 3.77 1.77
CA ARG A 356 45.32 3.02 2.87
C ARG A 356 46.73 3.49 3.22
N MET A 357 47.28 4.47 2.52
CA MET A 357 48.58 5.04 2.87
C MET A 357 48.49 5.75 4.23
N PRO A 358 49.39 5.47 5.20
CA PRO A 358 49.37 6.10 6.53
C PRO A 358 49.40 7.64 6.52
N ALA A 359 49.87 8.23 5.41
CA ALA A 359 50.04 9.67 5.23
C ALA A 359 49.00 10.32 4.29
N PHE A 360 47.91 9.62 3.92
CA PHE A 360 46.93 10.07 2.91
C PHE A 360 46.44 11.50 3.14
N LEU A 361 46.05 11.86 4.37
CA LEU A 361 45.54 13.19 4.72
C LEU A 361 46.63 14.28 4.71
N SER A 362 47.86 13.94 5.12
CA SER A 362 48.98 14.89 5.21
C SER A 362 49.46 15.42 3.85
N LYS A 363 49.14 14.72 2.74
CA LYS A 363 49.43 15.19 1.38
C LYS A 363 48.50 16.33 0.92
N PHE A 364 47.30 16.47 1.50
CA PHE A 364 46.36 17.53 1.14
C PHE A 364 46.53 18.81 1.99
N GLU A 365 47.14 18.71 3.17
CA GLU A 365 47.42 19.89 4.01
C GLU A 365 48.51 20.80 3.41
N LYS A 366 49.44 20.26 2.63
CA LYS A 366 50.52 21.04 2.00
C LYS A 366 50.04 21.93 0.85
N THR A 367 48.90 21.62 0.22
CA THR A 367 48.32 22.41 -0.87
C THR A 367 47.47 23.58 -0.37
N SER A 368 46.82 23.45 0.79
CA SER A 368 46.02 24.55 1.37
C SER A 368 46.87 25.68 1.96
N ARG A 369 48.08 25.39 2.47
CA ARG A 369 48.97 26.43 3.02
C ARG A 369 49.67 27.29 1.94
N LYS A 370 49.77 26.84 0.68
CA LYS A 370 50.38 27.63 -0.40
C LYS A 370 49.46 28.69 -1.02
N SER A 371 48.13 28.60 -0.84
CA SER A 371 47.19 29.61 -1.36
C SER A 371 47.00 30.82 -0.42
N HIS A 372 47.32 30.69 0.87
CA HIS A 372 47.20 31.81 1.83
C HIS A 372 48.42 32.74 1.89
N LEU A 373 49.56 32.36 1.30
CA LEU A 373 50.79 33.16 1.30
C LEU A 373 51.03 33.96 -0.01
N ARG A 374 50.09 33.94 -0.97
CA ARG A 374 50.15 34.73 -2.22
C ARG A 374 49.15 35.89 -2.29
N ARG A 375 48.48 36.22 -1.18
CA ARG A 375 47.54 37.36 -1.09
C ARG A 375 47.99 38.47 -0.13
N ALA A 376 49.24 38.42 0.33
CA ALA A 376 49.87 39.48 1.11
C ALA A 376 51.29 39.73 0.55
N ALA A 377 51.33 40.35 -0.63
CA ALA A 377 52.46 41.08 -1.19
C ALA A 377 51.89 42.07 -2.22
#